data_AF-F8MWB9-F1
#
_entry.id   AF-F8MWB9-F1
#
_cell.length_a   1.000
_cell.length_b   1.000
_cell.length_c   1.000
_cell.angle_alpha   90.00
_cell.angle_beta   90.00
_cell.angle_gamma   90.00
#
_symmetry.space_group_name_H-M   'P 1'
#
loop_
_entity.id
_entity.type
_entity.pdbx_description
1 polymer ?
#
loop_
_entity_poly.entity_id
_entity_poly.type
_entity_poly.pdbx_seq_one_letter_code
_entity_poly.pdbx_strand_id
1 'polypeptide(L)'
;MSPTTTTTFHLFPLLPLELRLQIWESTITPRTVLLRVGTRHWRPFTTQAAYSLLPTTSAPALLRTCHESREVGLKAYTQAFSEWDTDRSPGRCSPAAAAAARYLWVNFALDMIDIGGLGIQFVAMYKRQIRRLKLECDRANTVGRYEFGLLRDQLQTGEYERLREVEIGVRDDAWFPESWRRDGAFVEGWRLEVRNWEDGRGYTLLMERMIGGGDDDGNCG
;
A
#
# COMPACT_ATOMS: atom_id res chain seq x y z
N MET A 1 15.91 -27.45 -26.80
CA MET A 1 15.16 -26.22 -26.42
C MET A 1 15.41 -25.20 -27.52
N SER A 2 14.41 -24.91 -28.34
CA SER A 2 14.56 -23.92 -29.43
C SER A 2 14.39 -22.51 -28.85
N PRO A 3 15.20 -21.52 -29.25
CA PRO A 3 15.07 -20.16 -28.77
C PRO A 3 13.77 -19.55 -29.32
N THR A 4 12.93 -19.04 -28.42
CA THR A 4 11.72 -18.29 -28.77
C THR A 4 12.15 -17.00 -29.46
N THR A 5 11.84 -16.85 -30.75
CA THR A 5 12.05 -15.60 -31.49
C THR A 5 11.07 -14.55 -30.99
N THR A 6 11.58 -13.57 -30.24
CA THR A 6 10.80 -12.39 -29.83
C THR A 6 10.42 -11.58 -31.08
N THR A 7 9.16 -11.61 -31.49
CA THR A 7 8.65 -10.79 -32.58
C THR A 7 8.45 -9.36 -32.10
N THR A 8 9.26 -8.42 -32.58
CA THR A 8 9.13 -7.00 -32.24
C THR A 8 7.88 -6.40 -32.88
N PHE A 9 7.02 -5.76 -32.09
CA PHE A 9 5.82 -5.08 -32.58
C PHE A 9 6.16 -3.67 -33.05
N HIS A 10 6.24 -3.45 -34.36
CA HIS A 10 6.66 -2.19 -34.97
C HIS A 10 5.53 -1.19 -35.23
N LEU A 11 4.26 -1.54 -34.96
CA LEU A 11 3.13 -0.67 -35.30
C LEU A 11 2.84 0.40 -34.25
N PHE A 12 3.26 0.19 -32.99
CA PHE A 12 3.00 1.13 -31.90
C PHE A 12 3.54 2.55 -32.19
N PRO A 13 4.79 2.74 -32.66
CA PRO A 13 5.31 4.07 -32.96
C PRO A 13 4.63 4.79 -34.14
N LEU A 14 3.86 4.07 -34.96
CA LEU A 14 3.14 4.64 -36.11
C LEU A 14 1.78 5.25 -35.73
N LEU A 15 1.33 5.02 -34.50
CA LEU A 15 0.10 5.62 -33.99
C LEU A 15 0.27 7.14 -33.77
N PRO A 16 -0.78 7.94 -34.02
CA PRO A 16 -0.84 9.33 -33.57
C PRO A 16 -0.49 9.46 -32.08
N LEU A 17 0.14 10.58 -31.72
CA LEU A 17 0.63 10.81 -30.36
C LEU A 17 -0.49 10.65 -29.32
N GLU A 18 -1.68 11.15 -29.63
CA GLU A 18 -2.85 11.11 -28.78
C GLU A 18 -3.23 9.67 -28.42
N LEU A 19 -3.24 8.77 -29.41
CA LEU A 19 -3.56 7.36 -29.18
C LEU A 19 -2.48 6.66 -28.37
N ARG A 20 -1.19 6.99 -28.59
CA ARG A 20 -0.09 6.42 -27.82
C ARG A 20 -0.16 6.83 -26.36
N LEU A 21 -0.46 8.10 -26.09
CA LEU A 21 -0.65 8.60 -24.73
C LEU A 21 -1.86 7.95 -24.05
N GLN A 22 -3.00 7.83 -24.75
CA GLN A 22 -4.17 7.13 -24.23
C GLN A 22 -3.88 5.66 -23.89
N ILE A 23 -3.10 4.97 -24.72
CA ILE A 23 -2.67 3.60 -24.43
C ILE A 23 -1.82 3.57 -23.16
N TRP A 24 -0.84 4.46 -23.01
CA TRP A 24 -0.02 4.52 -21.79
C TRP A 24 -0.82 4.83 -20.54
N GLU A 25 -1.73 5.81 -20.60
CA GLU A 25 -2.64 6.14 -19.49
C GLU A 25 -3.51 4.94 -19.11
N SER A 26 -4.00 4.18 -20.11
CA SER A 26 -4.79 2.97 -19.88
C SER A 26 -4.00 1.82 -19.24
N THR A 27 -2.66 1.86 -19.26
CA THR A 27 -1.84 0.87 -18.52
C THR A 27 -1.78 1.13 -17.02
N ILE A 28 -2.22 2.32 -16.57
CA ILE A 28 -2.26 2.67 -15.15
C ILE A 28 -3.43 1.92 -14.52
N THR A 29 -3.13 0.79 -13.90
CA THR A 29 -4.11 -0.11 -13.30
C THR A 29 -3.83 -0.28 -11.80
N PRO A 30 -4.86 -0.47 -10.97
CA PRO A 30 -4.68 -0.77 -9.55
C PRO A 30 -3.81 -2.01 -9.34
N ARG A 31 -2.88 -1.95 -8.39
CA ARG A 31 -2.02 -3.07 -8.00
C ARG A 31 -1.76 -3.09 -6.50
N THR A 32 -1.23 -4.20 -6.01
CA THR A 32 -0.81 -4.36 -4.62
C THR A 32 0.69 -4.08 -4.49
N VAL A 33 1.05 -3.13 -3.64
CA VAL A 33 2.43 -2.78 -3.30
C VAL A 33 2.77 -3.40 -1.96
N LEU A 34 3.60 -4.45 -1.97
CA LEU A 34 3.96 -5.21 -0.78
C LEU A 34 5.15 -4.56 -0.08
N LEU A 35 4.94 -4.17 1.17
CA LEU A 35 5.98 -3.74 2.09
C LEU A 35 6.51 -4.95 2.86
N ARG A 36 7.83 -5.10 2.86
CA ARG A 36 8.53 -6.02 3.77
C ARG A 36 9.53 -5.25 4.60
N VAL A 37 9.74 -5.69 5.82
CA VAL A 37 10.79 -5.14 6.68
C VAL A 37 11.96 -6.12 6.73
N GLY A 38 13.15 -5.60 6.44
CA GLY A 38 14.42 -6.25 6.70
C GLY A 38 15.02 -5.76 8.02
N THR A 39 15.71 -6.64 8.73
CA THR A 39 16.56 -6.24 9.86
C THR A 39 17.89 -5.76 9.30
N ARG A 40 18.23 -4.48 9.49
CA ARG A 40 19.47 -3.92 8.95
C ARG A 40 20.66 -4.39 9.76
N HIS A 41 20.60 -4.25 11.10
CA HIS A 41 21.59 -4.76 12.05
C HIS A 41 20.95 -5.02 13.42
N TRP A 42 21.31 -6.13 14.06
CA TRP A 42 21.05 -6.34 15.48
C TRP A 42 22.11 -5.56 16.27
N ARG A 43 21.70 -4.61 17.12
CA ARG A 43 22.62 -3.81 17.93
C ARG A 43 22.63 -4.38 19.36
N PRO A 44 23.71 -5.06 19.81
CA PRO A 44 23.74 -5.66 21.15
C PRO A 44 23.69 -4.63 22.30
N PHE A 45 23.95 -3.35 22.04
CA PHE A 45 24.05 -2.31 23.07
C PHE A 45 22.94 -1.25 23.03
N THR A 46 22.02 -1.34 22.09
CA THR A 46 20.80 -0.53 22.07
C THR A 46 19.66 -1.50 21.89
N THR A 47 18.70 -1.54 22.79
CA THR A 47 17.47 -2.36 22.71
C THR A 47 16.59 -2.05 21.49
N GLN A 48 17.09 -1.31 20.50
CA GLN A 48 16.43 -0.93 19.26
C GLN A 48 17.07 -1.66 18.08
N ALA A 49 16.28 -2.51 17.43
CA ALA A 49 16.58 -3.01 16.09
C ALA A 49 16.33 -1.90 15.07
N ALA A 50 17.27 -1.72 14.14
CA ALA A 50 17.07 -0.86 12.97
C ALA A 50 16.38 -1.66 11.87
N TYR A 51 15.21 -1.18 11.47
CA TYR A 51 14.38 -1.79 10.42
C TYR A 51 14.49 -0.97 9.14
N SER A 52 14.55 -1.66 8.00
CA SER A 52 14.49 -1.05 6.68
C SER A 52 13.33 -1.61 5.87
N LEU A 53 12.64 -0.75 5.12
CA LEU A 53 11.68 -1.21 4.12
C LEU A 53 12.43 -1.80 2.93
N LEU A 54 12.06 -3.03 2.57
CA LEU A 54 12.57 -3.73 1.42
C LEU A 54 11.57 -3.55 0.27
N PRO A 55 11.99 -2.96 -0.86
CA PRO A 55 11.15 -2.90 -2.05
C PRO A 55 11.02 -4.31 -2.62
N THR A 56 9.85 -4.91 -2.45
CA THR A 56 9.57 -6.25 -2.99
C THR A 56 8.76 -6.20 -4.28
N THR A 57 8.00 -5.13 -4.50
CA THR A 57 7.28 -4.87 -5.74
C THR A 57 8.19 -4.18 -6.75
N SER A 58 8.21 -4.68 -7.98
CA SER A 58 8.93 -4.04 -9.07
C SER A 58 8.32 -2.69 -9.44
N ALA A 59 9.14 -1.78 -9.95
CA ALA A 59 8.62 -0.54 -10.53
C ALA A 59 7.62 -0.87 -11.66
N PRO A 60 6.53 -0.09 -11.80
CA PRO A 60 5.57 -0.26 -12.89
C PRO A 60 6.28 -0.34 -14.24
N ALA A 61 5.80 -1.21 -15.13
CA ALA A 61 6.35 -1.34 -16.48
C ALA A 61 6.39 0.03 -17.19
N LEU A 62 5.38 0.86 -16.96
CA LEU A 62 5.27 2.23 -17.45
C LEU A 62 6.52 3.09 -17.18
N LEU A 63 7.22 2.88 -16.05
CA LEU A 63 8.43 3.65 -15.71
C LEU A 63 9.72 3.10 -16.35
N ARG A 64 9.65 1.94 -17.01
CA ARG A 64 10.80 1.18 -17.51
C ARG A 64 10.75 0.84 -19.00
N THR A 65 9.60 0.98 -19.66
CA THR A 65 9.42 0.58 -21.07
C THR A 65 10.12 1.51 -22.05
N CYS A 66 9.83 2.82 -22.02
CA CYS A 66 10.44 3.82 -22.91
C CYS A 66 10.30 5.24 -22.31
N HIS A 67 10.89 6.25 -22.95
CA HIS A 67 10.84 7.64 -22.49
C HIS A 67 9.41 8.17 -22.37
N GLU A 68 8.61 8.01 -23.41
CA GLU A 68 7.21 8.48 -23.44
C GLU A 68 6.36 7.83 -22.33
N SER A 69 6.45 6.50 -22.21
CA SER A 69 5.78 5.74 -21.15
C SER A 69 6.20 6.25 -19.76
N ARG A 70 7.50 6.52 -19.58
CA ARG A 70 8.05 7.04 -18.32
C ARG A 70 7.52 8.43 -17.99
N GLU A 71 7.37 9.33 -18.96
CA GLU A 71 6.80 10.66 -18.72
C GLU A 71 5.34 10.58 -18.27
N VAL A 72 4.54 9.68 -18.85
CA VAL A 72 3.17 9.42 -18.38
C VAL A 72 3.20 8.83 -16.97
N GLY A 73 4.07 7.85 -16.73
CA GLY A 73 4.17 7.21 -15.42
C GLY A 73 4.64 8.13 -14.29
N LEU A 74 5.55 9.05 -14.56
CA LEU A 74 6.03 10.02 -13.55
C LEU A 74 4.95 11.03 -13.13
N LYS A 75 3.90 11.22 -13.93
CA LYS A 75 2.72 12.01 -13.54
C LYS A 75 1.79 11.24 -12.60
N ALA A 76 1.80 9.91 -12.67
CA ALA A 76 0.88 9.04 -11.93
C ALA A 76 1.48 8.40 -10.67
N TYR A 77 2.80 8.17 -10.65
CA TYR A 77 3.50 7.49 -9.56
C TYR A 77 4.51 8.41 -8.89
N THR A 78 4.54 8.37 -7.55
CA THR A 78 5.53 9.05 -6.73
C THR A 78 6.44 8.05 -6.02
N GLN A 79 7.62 8.49 -5.60
CA GLN A 79 8.52 7.69 -4.77
C GLN A 79 8.03 7.73 -3.32
N ALA A 80 7.92 6.56 -2.70
CA ALA A 80 7.52 6.41 -1.31
C ALA A 80 8.22 5.21 -0.67
N PHE A 81 8.16 5.11 0.67
CA PHE A 81 8.65 3.94 1.41
C PHE A 81 10.15 3.69 1.15
N SER A 82 10.94 4.73 1.30
CA SER A 82 12.40 4.64 1.26
C SER A 82 12.91 3.75 2.39
N GLU A 83 14.07 3.12 2.19
CA GLU A 83 14.72 2.25 3.20
C GLU A 83 14.90 2.94 4.58
N TRP A 84 14.91 4.27 4.63
CA TRP A 84 15.14 5.08 5.83
C TRP A 84 13.87 5.64 6.45
N ASP A 85 12.71 5.50 5.82
CA ASP A 85 11.46 6.06 6.35
C ASP A 85 11.03 5.38 7.67
N THR A 86 11.64 4.22 7.98
CA THR A 86 11.39 3.44 9.18
C THR A 86 12.47 3.57 10.25
N ASP A 87 13.53 4.35 9.99
CA ASP A 87 14.60 4.54 10.97
C ASP A 87 14.10 5.43 12.13
N ARG A 88 13.87 4.81 13.29
CA ARG A 88 13.49 5.51 14.54
C ARG A 88 14.62 6.37 15.10
N SER A 89 15.80 6.38 14.48
CA SER A 89 16.92 7.28 14.82
C SER A 89 17.05 8.41 13.79
N PRO A 90 16.22 9.47 13.87
CA PRO A 90 16.40 10.64 13.01
C PRO A 90 17.81 11.22 13.23
N GLY A 91 18.57 11.40 12.14
CA GLY A 91 19.87 12.09 12.16
C GLY A 91 21.11 11.25 11.86
N ARG A 92 20.99 9.96 11.49
CA ARG A 92 22.16 9.12 11.14
C ARG A 92 22.24 8.69 9.67
N CYS A 93 21.37 9.21 8.82
CA CYS A 93 21.45 9.01 7.38
C CYS A 93 22.34 10.11 6.77
N SER A 94 23.48 9.74 6.17
CA SER A 94 24.27 10.70 5.41
C SER A 94 23.52 11.09 4.13
N PRO A 95 23.73 12.30 3.58
CA PRO A 95 23.13 12.68 2.29
C PRO A 95 23.43 11.69 1.16
N ALA A 96 24.62 11.08 1.18
CA ALA A 96 25.01 10.06 0.21
C ALA A 96 24.21 8.75 0.37
N ALA A 97 23.91 8.35 1.61
CA ALA A 97 23.07 7.18 1.88
C ALA A 97 21.61 7.43 1.48
N ALA A 98 21.08 8.63 1.73
CA ALA A 98 19.74 9.02 1.30
C ALA A 98 19.62 9.09 -0.24
N ALA A 99 20.68 9.47 -0.96
CA ALA A 99 20.68 9.48 -2.42
C ALA A 99 20.74 8.07 -3.02
N ALA A 100 21.38 7.11 -2.34
CA ALA A 100 21.44 5.70 -2.74
C ALA A 100 20.15 4.92 -2.37
N ALA A 101 19.08 5.65 -2.06
CA ALA A 101 17.91 5.07 -1.45
C ALA A 101 17.12 4.14 -2.33
N ARG A 102 16.85 2.93 -1.83
CA ARG A 102 15.80 2.10 -2.39
C ARG A 102 14.44 2.63 -1.91
N TYR A 103 13.51 2.76 -2.85
CA TYR A 103 12.14 3.22 -2.63
C TYR A 103 11.19 2.43 -3.52
N LEU A 104 9.89 2.61 -3.29
CA LEU A 104 8.82 2.08 -4.12
C LEU A 104 8.18 3.20 -4.94
N TRP A 105 7.72 2.87 -6.13
CA TRP A 105 6.85 3.73 -6.93
C TRP A 105 5.40 3.43 -6.58
N VAL A 106 4.67 4.43 -6.13
CA VAL A 106 3.32 4.26 -5.58
C VAL A 106 2.37 5.27 -6.19
N ASN A 107 1.21 4.79 -6.62
CA ASN A 107 0.06 5.63 -6.93
C ASN A 107 -0.93 5.50 -5.77
N PHE A 108 -0.87 6.41 -4.79
CA PHE A 108 -1.71 6.35 -3.59
C PHE A 108 -3.22 6.41 -3.88
N ALA A 109 -3.63 6.84 -5.08
CA ALA A 109 -5.03 6.87 -5.47
C ALA A 109 -5.57 5.48 -5.87
N LEU A 110 -4.71 4.61 -6.42
CA LEU A 110 -5.10 3.33 -7.00
C LEU A 110 -4.50 2.12 -6.27
N ASP A 111 -3.25 2.24 -5.82
CA ASP A 111 -2.48 1.15 -5.25
C ASP A 111 -2.99 0.77 -3.85
N MET A 112 -3.13 -0.54 -3.63
CA MET A 112 -3.32 -1.13 -2.31
C MET A 112 -1.95 -1.29 -1.65
N ILE A 113 -1.73 -0.63 -0.51
CA ILE A 113 -0.51 -0.79 0.27
C ILE A 113 -0.67 -2.02 1.16
N ASP A 114 0.04 -3.09 0.87
CA ASP A 114 0.01 -4.33 1.65
C ASP A 114 1.19 -4.36 2.61
N ILE A 115 0.88 -4.28 3.91
CA ILE A 115 1.87 -4.34 4.97
C ILE A 115 1.99 -5.75 5.56
N GLY A 116 1.18 -6.71 5.12
CA GLY A 116 1.14 -8.06 5.68
C GLY A 116 1.03 -8.04 7.20
N GLY A 117 1.84 -8.86 7.89
CA GLY A 117 1.93 -8.88 9.35
C GLY A 117 2.79 -7.77 9.98
N LEU A 118 3.16 -6.73 9.23
CA LEU A 118 3.86 -5.57 9.78
C LEU A 118 2.89 -4.67 10.55
N GLY A 119 3.41 -3.92 11.52
CA GLY A 119 2.60 -2.95 12.26
C GLY A 119 2.33 -1.66 11.46
N ILE A 120 1.23 -0.99 11.80
CA ILE A 120 0.75 0.19 11.08
C ILE A 120 1.71 1.40 11.20
N GLN A 121 2.56 1.40 12.22
CA GLN A 121 3.63 2.39 12.40
C GLN A 121 4.57 2.48 11.19
N PHE A 122 4.75 1.40 10.43
CA PHE A 122 5.65 1.38 9.27
C PHE A 122 5.12 2.21 8.09
N VAL A 123 3.83 2.55 8.09
CA VAL A 123 3.21 3.41 7.07
C VAL A 123 2.78 4.78 7.62
N ALA A 124 3.08 5.08 8.89
CA ALA A 124 2.63 6.30 9.56
C ALA A 124 3.06 7.59 8.87
N MET A 125 4.24 7.61 8.23
CA MET A 125 4.73 8.77 7.47
C MET A 125 3.82 9.11 6.27
N TYR A 126 3.13 8.10 5.74
CA TYR A 126 2.29 8.19 4.54
C TYR A 126 0.79 8.12 4.85
N LYS A 127 0.39 8.09 6.13
CA LYS A 127 -1.01 7.90 6.56
C LYS A 127 -2.02 8.85 5.91
N ARG A 128 -1.62 10.10 5.62
CA ARG A 128 -2.47 11.12 4.98
C ARG A 128 -2.61 10.98 3.46
N GLN A 129 -1.80 10.11 2.85
CA GLN A 129 -1.77 9.86 1.41
C GLN A 129 -2.46 8.55 1.06
N ILE A 130 -2.28 7.52 1.90
CA ILE A 130 -2.80 6.17 1.68
C ILE A 130 -4.34 6.19 1.59
N ARG A 131 -4.86 5.60 0.50
CA ARG A 131 -6.31 5.41 0.30
C ARG A 131 -6.77 3.97 0.51
N ARG A 132 -5.89 3.01 0.24
CA ARG A 132 -6.19 1.57 0.28
C ARG A 132 -5.07 0.86 1.05
N LEU A 133 -5.43 0.19 2.14
CA LEU A 133 -4.48 -0.49 3.04
C LEU A 133 -4.85 -1.96 3.20
N LYS A 134 -3.88 -2.85 3.15
CA LYS A 134 -4.05 -4.26 3.45
C LYS A 134 -3.08 -4.68 4.54
N LEU A 135 -3.59 -5.44 5.51
CA LEU A 135 -2.78 -6.05 6.57
C LEU A 135 -3.23 -7.48 6.87
N GLU A 136 -2.34 -8.25 7.47
CA GLU A 136 -2.61 -9.60 7.94
C GLU A 136 -2.47 -9.66 9.48
N CYS A 137 -3.53 -10.10 10.14
CA CYS A 137 -3.55 -10.39 11.56
C CYS A 137 -3.41 -11.91 11.78
N ASP A 138 -2.31 -12.31 12.40
CA ASP A 138 -2.06 -13.68 12.84
C ASP A 138 -1.78 -13.69 14.35
N ARG A 139 -2.38 -14.64 15.08
CA ARG A 139 -2.17 -14.84 16.52
C ARG A 139 -0.71 -15.13 16.87
N ALA A 140 0.04 -15.77 15.97
CA ALA A 140 1.46 -16.06 16.17
C ALA A 140 2.31 -14.78 16.24
N ASN A 141 1.78 -13.66 15.76
CA ASN A 141 2.41 -12.36 15.82
C ASN A 141 1.68 -11.52 16.88
N THR A 142 2.28 -11.30 18.05
CA THR A 142 1.74 -10.52 19.20
C THR A 142 1.18 -9.14 18.79
N VAL A 143 1.63 -8.67 17.63
CA VAL A 143 1.25 -7.48 16.88
C VAL A 143 -0.24 -7.48 16.47
N GLY A 144 -0.84 -8.61 16.09
CA GLY A 144 -2.17 -8.65 15.46
C GLY A 144 -3.29 -7.95 16.25
N ARG A 145 -3.43 -8.22 17.55
CA ARG A 145 -4.48 -7.59 18.39
C ARG A 145 -4.19 -6.11 18.69
N TYR A 146 -2.93 -5.79 18.97
CA TYR A 146 -2.51 -4.44 19.32
C TYR A 146 -2.61 -3.50 18.12
N GLU A 147 -2.11 -3.91 16.95
CA GLU A 147 -2.17 -3.12 15.72
C GLU A 147 -3.60 -2.94 15.21
N PHE A 148 -4.45 -3.95 15.39
CA PHE A 148 -5.85 -3.83 15.03
C PHE A 148 -6.58 -2.80 15.89
N GLY A 149 -6.30 -2.75 17.19
CA GLY A 149 -6.78 -1.68 18.09
C GLY A 149 -6.22 -0.31 17.72
N LEU A 150 -4.91 -0.22 17.47
CA LEU A 150 -4.28 1.02 17.04
C LEU A 150 -4.85 1.56 15.72
N LEU A 151 -5.08 0.69 14.74
CA LEU A 151 -5.70 1.06 13.47
C LEU A 151 -7.09 1.64 13.74
N ARG A 152 -7.90 0.97 14.56
CA ARG A 152 -9.23 1.47 14.95
C ARG A 152 -9.14 2.88 15.53
N ASP A 153 -8.27 3.07 16.51
CA ASP A 153 -8.10 4.35 17.19
C ASP A 153 -7.64 5.43 16.19
N GLN A 154 -6.69 5.12 15.31
CA GLN A 154 -6.19 6.04 14.28
C GLN A 154 -7.23 6.38 13.20
N LEU A 155 -8.16 5.46 12.91
CA LEU A 155 -9.30 5.74 12.04
C LEU A 155 -10.33 6.64 12.72
N GLN A 156 -10.61 6.41 14.00
CA GLN A 156 -11.53 7.24 14.80
C GLN A 156 -11.00 8.66 15.01
N THR A 157 -9.69 8.83 15.20
CA THR A 157 -9.06 10.15 15.34
C THR A 157 -8.88 10.88 14.01
N GLY A 158 -9.19 10.24 12.87
CA GLY A 158 -9.08 10.84 11.55
C GLY A 158 -7.65 10.98 11.03
N GLU A 159 -6.68 10.28 11.61
CA GLU A 159 -5.28 10.31 11.15
C GLU A 159 -5.12 9.79 9.71
N TYR A 160 -6.03 8.91 9.30
CA TYR A 160 -6.17 8.34 7.96
C TYR A 160 -7.31 9.01 7.17
N GLU A 161 -7.24 10.34 7.05
CA GLU A 161 -8.27 11.16 6.42
C GLU A 161 -8.65 10.71 4.99
N ARG A 162 -7.67 10.22 4.22
CA ARG A 162 -7.87 9.78 2.82
C ARG A 162 -8.15 8.29 2.67
N LEU A 163 -8.09 7.50 3.74
CA LEU A 163 -8.32 6.07 3.67
C LEU A 163 -9.79 5.79 3.35
N ARG A 164 -9.99 4.93 2.36
CA ARG A 164 -11.30 4.55 1.81
C ARG A 164 -11.53 3.05 1.89
N GLU A 165 -10.47 2.26 1.82
CA GLU A 165 -10.56 0.79 1.77
C GLU A 165 -9.51 0.18 2.70
N VAL A 166 -9.93 -0.76 3.53
CA VAL A 166 -9.02 -1.57 4.34
C VAL A 166 -9.34 -3.06 4.18
N GLU A 167 -8.34 -3.85 3.83
CA GLU A 167 -8.41 -5.31 3.83
C GLU A 167 -7.64 -5.88 5.02
N ILE A 168 -8.30 -6.69 5.84
CA ILE A 168 -7.68 -7.30 7.02
C ILE A 168 -7.86 -8.82 6.93
N GLY A 169 -6.78 -9.52 6.59
CA GLY A 169 -6.75 -10.98 6.58
C GLY A 169 -6.56 -11.53 8.00
N VAL A 170 -7.47 -12.38 8.48
CA VAL A 170 -7.44 -12.97 9.82
C VAL A 170 -7.25 -14.49 9.69
N ARG A 171 -6.12 -15.03 10.18
CA ARG A 171 -5.75 -16.47 10.12
C ARG A 171 -6.11 -17.28 11.38
N ASP A 172 -6.39 -16.61 12.49
CA ASP A 172 -6.84 -17.23 13.74
C ASP A 172 -7.77 -16.23 14.42
N ASP A 173 -9.05 -16.58 14.51
CA ASP A 173 -10.13 -15.70 14.92
C ASP A 173 -10.54 -15.86 16.38
N ALA A 174 -9.86 -16.72 17.15
CA ALA A 174 -10.25 -17.04 18.53
C ALA A 174 -10.24 -15.82 19.48
N TRP A 175 -9.55 -14.75 19.10
CA TRP A 175 -9.49 -13.50 19.85
C TRP A 175 -10.36 -12.37 19.25
N PHE A 176 -10.97 -12.59 18.10
CA PHE A 176 -11.76 -11.57 17.40
C PHE A 176 -13.22 -11.62 17.89
N PRO A 177 -13.73 -10.57 18.55
CA PRO A 177 -15.11 -10.58 19.06
C PRO A 177 -16.10 -10.64 17.89
N GLU A 178 -17.08 -11.55 17.96
CA GLU A 178 -18.14 -11.65 16.95
C GLU A 178 -18.93 -10.35 16.80
N SER A 179 -19.05 -9.57 17.88
CA SER A 179 -19.70 -8.26 17.89
C SER A 179 -19.04 -7.23 16.97
N TRP A 180 -17.80 -7.46 16.54
CA TRP A 180 -17.04 -6.56 15.67
C TRP A 180 -17.16 -6.95 14.19
N ARG A 181 -17.87 -8.04 13.87
CA ARG A 181 -18.15 -8.50 12.51
C ARG A 181 -19.43 -7.87 11.92
N ARG A 182 -19.78 -6.66 12.36
CA ARG A 182 -20.99 -5.93 11.91
C ARG A 182 -20.62 -4.55 11.38
N ASP A 183 -21.42 -4.04 10.45
CA ASP A 183 -21.29 -2.68 9.91
C ASP A 183 -21.24 -1.64 11.02
N GLY A 184 -20.32 -0.68 10.91
CA GLY A 184 -20.12 0.39 11.89
C GLY A 184 -19.62 -0.05 13.28
N ALA A 185 -19.50 -1.34 13.57
CA ALA A 185 -19.08 -1.82 14.89
C ALA A 185 -17.59 -1.55 15.16
N PHE A 186 -16.77 -1.55 14.11
CA PHE A 186 -15.34 -1.24 14.21
C PHE A 186 -15.12 0.27 14.24
N VAL A 187 -15.52 0.99 13.19
CA VAL A 187 -15.43 2.45 13.10
C VAL A 187 -16.72 2.96 12.47
N GLU A 188 -17.33 3.99 13.08
CA GLU A 188 -18.52 4.63 12.54
C GLU A 188 -18.24 5.20 11.13
N GLY A 189 -19.22 5.08 10.23
CA GLY A 189 -19.03 5.52 8.84
C GLY A 189 -18.27 4.52 7.96
N TRP A 190 -18.00 3.30 8.44
CA TRP A 190 -17.41 2.22 7.64
C TRP A 190 -18.39 1.05 7.47
N ARG A 191 -18.53 0.60 6.24
CA ARG A 191 -19.17 -0.67 5.87
C ARG A 191 -18.14 -1.79 6.01
N LEU A 192 -18.59 -2.96 6.44
CA LEU A 192 -17.79 -4.16 6.68
C LEU A 192 -18.40 -5.35 5.94
N GLU A 193 -17.60 -5.97 5.07
CA GLU A 193 -17.90 -7.25 4.46
C GLU A 193 -16.94 -8.32 5.01
N VAL A 194 -17.47 -9.48 5.39
CA VAL A 194 -16.67 -10.62 5.85
C VAL A 194 -16.62 -11.67 4.75
N ARG A 195 -15.42 -11.99 4.26
CA ARG A 195 -15.18 -13.02 3.23
C ARG A 195 -14.42 -14.19 3.83
N ASN A 196 -15.07 -15.34 3.96
CA ASN A 196 -14.40 -16.54 4.46
C ASN A 196 -13.40 -17.08 3.43
N TRP A 197 -12.27 -17.59 3.91
CA TRP A 197 -11.30 -18.28 3.05
C TRP A 197 -11.78 -19.69 2.73
N GLU A 198 -11.42 -20.20 1.56
CA GLU A 198 -11.85 -21.53 1.08
C GLU A 198 -11.35 -22.68 1.96
N ASP A 199 -10.21 -22.50 2.64
CA ASP A 199 -9.63 -23.50 3.53
C ASP A 199 -10.29 -23.56 4.93
N GLY A 200 -11.21 -22.64 5.21
CA GLY A 200 -11.90 -22.51 6.50
C GLY A 200 -11.00 -22.09 7.66
N ARG A 201 -9.75 -21.70 7.39
CA ARG A 201 -8.77 -21.33 8.43
C ARG A 201 -8.68 -19.83 8.67
N GLY A 202 -9.57 -19.05 8.06
CA GLY A 202 -9.53 -17.60 8.18
C GLY A 202 -10.61 -16.90 7.39
N TYR A 203 -10.58 -15.58 7.47
CA TYR A 203 -11.44 -14.69 6.69
C TYR A 203 -10.75 -13.37 6.42
N THR A 204 -11.26 -12.63 5.43
CA THR A 204 -10.88 -11.25 5.15
C THR A 204 -12.01 -10.33 5.58
N LEU A 205 -11.68 -9.31 6.35
CA LEU A 205 -12.55 -8.16 6.59
C LEU A 205 -12.25 -7.13 5.51
N LEU A 206 -13.22 -6.86 4.65
CA LEU A 206 -13.16 -5.75 3.71
C LEU A 206 -13.94 -4.59 4.30
N MET A 207 -13.25 -3.48 4.50
CA MET A 207 -13.81 -2.28 5.10
C MET A 207 -13.82 -1.16 4.08
N GLU A 208 -14.99 -0.54 3.89
CA GLU A 208 -15.15 0.57 2.97
C GLU A 208 -15.72 1.79 3.70
N ARG A 209 -15.06 2.93 3.55
CA ARG A 209 -15.54 4.17 4.13
C ARG A 209 -16.76 4.67 3.35
N MET A 210 -17.89 4.80 4.05
CA MET A 210 -19.10 5.38 3.50
C MET A 210 -18.85 6.86 3.26
N ILE A 211 -18.83 7.26 1.99
CA ILE A 211 -18.79 8.68 1.63
C ILE A 211 -20.19 9.21 1.91
N GLY A 212 -20.32 10.08 2.92
CA GLY A 212 -21.56 10.82 3.12
C GLY A 212 -21.86 11.60 1.84
N GLY A 213 -23.07 11.47 1.30
CA GLY A 213 -23.49 12.12 0.06
C GLY A 213 -23.62 13.62 0.19
N GLY A 214 -22.50 14.31 0.31
CA GLY A 214 -22.39 15.76 0.41
C GLY A 214 -21.07 16.22 -0.16
N ASP A 215 -20.98 16.22 -1.48
CA ASP A 215 -20.11 17.08 -2.29
C ASP A 215 -20.79 17.22 -3.67
N ASP A 216 -22.03 17.71 -3.64
CA ASP A 216 -22.65 18.42 -4.75
C ASP A 216 -22.35 19.91 -4.52
N ASP A 217 -21.11 20.32 -4.76
CA ASP A 217 -20.78 21.73 -4.98
C ASP A 217 -20.36 21.88 -6.44
N GLY A 218 -21.38 22.03 -7.27
CA GLY A 218 -21.24 22.71 -8.54
C GLY A 218 -20.66 24.10 -8.29
N ASN A 219 -19.48 24.34 -8.84
CA ASN A 219 -19.07 25.70 -9.16
C ASN A 219 -18.91 25.80 -10.68
N CYS A 220 -20.06 25.98 -11.33
CA CYS A 220 -20.12 26.75 -12.56
C CYS A 220 -20.06 28.23 -12.16
N GLY A 221 -18.99 28.90 -12.59
CA GLY A 221 -18.78 30.34 -12.47
C GLY A 221 -17.50 30.72 -13.18
#